data_AF-A0A151T189-F1
#
_entry.id   AF-A0A151T189-F1
#
_cell.length_a   1.000
_cell.length_b   1.000
_cell.length_c   1.000
_cell.angle_alpha   90.00
_cell.angle_beta   90.00
_cell.angle_gamma   90.00
#
_symmetry.space_group_name_H-M   'P 1'
#
loop_
_entity.id
_entity.type
_entity.pdbx_description
1 polymer ?
#
loop_
_entity_poly.entity_id
_entity_poly.type
_entity_poly.pdbx_seq_one_letter_code
_entity_poly.pdbx_strand_id
1 'polypeptide(L)'
;MVKFDINVDRERVMQRGPLMIFDHHLIARPWSPDFMASEAKVDSMLVWVRFPRLDMVFYDERVLLIIALAISKPIKVDLKTLNMTRGKFVLKLD
;
A
#
# COMPACT_ATOMS: atom_id res chain seq x y z
N MET A 1 16.13 -6.52 -11.15
CA MET A 1 14.95 -7.31 -11.60
C MET A 1 14.78 -8.46 -10.63
N VAL A 2 13.55 -8.78 -10.22
CA VAL A 2 13.26 -9.94 -9.36
C VAL A 2 12.35 -10.89 -10.15
N LYS A 3 12.75 -12.15 -10.25
CA LYS A 3 11.94 -13.22 -10.84
C LYS A 3 11.29 -14.01 -9.70
N PHE A 4 9.99 -14.28 -9.84
CA PHE A 4 9.27 -15.18 -8.94
C PHE A 4 9.02 -16.48 -9.67
N ASP A 5 9.33 -17.60 -9.03
CA ASP A 5 9.06 -18.93 -9.59
C ASP A 5 7.58 -19.33 -9.41
N ILE A 6 6.92 -18.75 -8.41
CA ILE A 6 5.52 -19.02 -8.07
C ILE A 6 4.70 -17.73 -8.26
N ASN A 7 3.65 -17.78 -9.07
CA ASN A 7 2.81 -16.60 -9.35
C ASN A 7 2.13 -16.06 -8.09
N VAL A 8 1.76 -16.94 -7.15
CA VAL A 8 1.17 -16.52 -5.86
C VAL A 8 2.12 -15.60 -5.08
N ASP A 9 3.43 -15.84 -5.12
CA ASP A 9 4.39 -14.98 -4.41
C ASP A 9 4.60 -13.64 -5.12
N ARG A 10 4.58 -13.63 -6.46
CA ARG A 10 4.54 -12.40 -7.24
C ARG A 10 3.32 -11.57 -6.88
N GLU A 11 2.13 -12.17 -6.87
CA GLU A 11 0.89 -11.49 -6.52
C GLU A 11 0.91 -10.96 -5.09
N ARG A 12 1.43 -11.74 -4.14
CA ARG A 12 1.61 -11.27 -2.76
C ARG A 12 2.49 -10.03 -2.70
N VAL A 13 3.61 -9.97 -3.43
CA VAL A 13 4.47 -8.78 -3.43
C VAL A 13 3.80 -7.59 -4.12
N MET A 14 3.08 -7.81 -5.22
CA MET A 14 2.36 -6.74 -5.92
C MET A 14 1.16 -6.20 -5.13
N GLN A 15 0.54 -7.02 -4.28
CA GLN A 15 -0.70 -6.66 -3.55
C GLN A 15 -0.49 -6.29 -2.08
N ARG A 16 0.63 -6.67 -1.44
CA ARG A 16 0.87 -6.41 0.00
C ARG A 16 1.17 -4.93 0.34
N GLY A 17 0.95 -4.01 -0.59
CA GLY A 17 1.20 -2.60 -0.41
C GLY A 17 2.69 -2.26 -0.55
N PRO A 18 3.11 -1.06 -0.13
CA PRO A 18 4.49 -0.63 -0.30
C PRO A 18 5.45 -1.51 0.49
N LEU A 19 6.48 -1.99 -0.20
CA LEU A 19 7.60 -2.69 0.41
C LEU A 19 8.52 -1.66 1.07
N MET A 20 9.04 -1.97 2.24
CA MET A 20 10.14 -1.22 2.84
C MET A 20 11.33 -2.15 3.03
N ILE A 21 12.50 -1.71 2.56
CA ILE A 21 13.78 -2.36 2.83
C ILE A 21 14.72 -1.29 3.36
N PHE A 22 15.31 -1.51 4.54
CA PHE A 22 16.17 -0.53 5.23
C PHE A 22 15.54 0.88 5.32
N ASP A 23 14.26 0.98 5.68
CA ASP A 23 13.49 2.24 5.73
C ASP A 23 13.31 3.00 4.41
N HIS A 24 13.69 2.38 3.28
CA HIS A 24 13.44 2.91 1.94
C HIS A 24 12.18 2.26 1.35
N HIS A 25 11.26 3.10 0.88
CA HIS A 25 10.06 2.65 0.17
C HIS A 25 10.45 2.12 -1.22
N LEU A 26 9.97 0.92 -1.54
CA LEU A 26 10.13 0.32 -2.84
C LEU A 26 8.80 0.29 -3.58
N ILE A 27 8.87 0.66 -4.85
CA ILE A 27 7.75 0.58 -5.79
C ILE A 27 8.00 -0.63 -6.68
N ALA A 28 7.16 -1.65 -6.54
CA ALA A 28 7.13 -2.78 -7.44
C ALA A 28 6.18 -2.48 -8.59
N ARG A 29 6.61 -2.74 -9.82
CA ARG A 29 5.77 -2.71 -11.03
C ARG A 29 6.00 -3.97 -11.86
N PRO A 30 5.03 -4.40 -12.68
CA PRO A 30 5.27 -5.42 -13.68
C PRO A 30 6.47 -5.05 -14.54
N TRP A 31 7.32 -6.04 -14.82
CA TRP A 31 8.43 -5.85 -15.75
C TRP A 31 7.90 -5.56 -17.15
N SER A 32 8.59 -4.67 -17.86
CA SER A 32 8.34 -4.36 -19.27
C SER A 32 9.68 -4.42 -20.02
N PRO A 33 9.73 -4.98 -21.24
CA PRO A 33 10.94 -4.97 -22.07
C PRO A 33 11.42 -3.55 -22.39
N ASP A 34 10.52 -2.57 -22.46
CA ASP A 34 10.83 -1.17 -22.77
C ASP A 34 11.16 -0.35 -21.52
N PHE A 35 11.47 -0.99 -20.39
CA PHE A 35 11.77 -0.27 -19.16
C PHE A 35 13.13 0.44 -19.24
N MET A 36 13.09 1.77 -19.25
CA MET A 36 14.27 2.64 -19.15
C MET A 36 14.32 3.32 -17.78
N ALA A 37 15.34 3.01 -16.98
CA ALA A 37 15.45 3.53 -15.62
C ALA A 37 15.59 5.07 -15.58
N SER A 38 16.26 5.68 -16.57
CA SER A 38 16.43 7.13 -16.69
C SER A 38 15.14 7.89 -17.01
N GLU A 39 14.16 7.20 -17.61
CA GLU A 39 12.87 7.77 -18.00
C GLU A 39 11.72 7.33 -17.09
N ALA A 40 12.02 6.42 -16.14
CA ALA A 40 11.03 5.87 -15.24
C ALA A 40 10.45 6.97 -14.34
N LYS A 41 9.17 7.27 -14.57
CA LYS A 41 8.38 8.12 -13.67
C LYS A 41 7.60 7.26 -12.68
N VAL A 42 7.43 7.82 -11.48
CA VAL A 42 6.53 7.29 -10.47
C VAL A 42 5.25 8.11 -10.54
N ASP A 43 4.24 7.58 -11.22
CA ASP A 43 2.95 8.26 -11.38
C ASP A 43 2.00 8.00 -10.19
N SER A 44 2.31 7.01 -9.35
CA SER A 44 1.57 6.77 -8.12
C SER A 44 2.38 5.89 -7.17
N MET A 45 2.16 6.08 -5.87
CA MET A 45 2.80 5.29 -4.83
C MET A 45 1.77 4.78 -3.83
N LEU A 46 1.94 3.54 -3.40
CA LEU A 46 1.17 3.02 -2.27
C LEU A 46 1.83 3.49 -0.97
N VAL A 47 1.06 3.97 -0.01
CA VAL A 47 1.56 4.39 1.30
C VAL A 47 0.76 3.77 2.43
N TRP A 48 1.45 3.46 3.53
CA TRP A 48 0.79 3.08 4.77
C TRP A 48 0.45 4.33 5.57
N VAL A 49 -0.83 4.64 5.71
CA VAL A 49 -1.28 5.74 6.57
C VAL A 49 -1.66 5.19 7.94
N ARG A 50 -1.23 5.92 8.97
CA ARG A 50 -1.61 5.69 10.37
C ARG A 50 -2.27 6.94 10.89
N PHE A 51 -3.40 6.78 11.58
CA PHE A 51 -4.11 7.85 12.28
C PHE A 51 -3.81 7.78 13.78
N PRO A 52 -2.72 8.40 14.28
CA PRO A 52 -2.47 8.44 15.71
C PRO A 52 -3.61 9.22 16.39
N ARG A 53 -4.21 8.64 17.43
CA ARG A 53 -5.30 9.24 18.24
C ARG A 53 -6.67 9.27 17.57
N LEU A 54 -6.90 8.46 16.55
CA LEU A 54 -8.27 8.20 16.11
C LEU A 54 -9.01 7.42 17.20
N ASP A 55 -10.19 7.87 17.60
CA ASP A 55 -11.01 7.17 18.59
C ASP A 55 -11.44 5.79 18.04
N MET A 56 -11.54 4.81 18.93
CA MET A 56 -11.96 3.44 18.63
C MET A 56 -13.34 3.40 17.95
N VAL A 57 -14.21 4.37 18.22
CA VAL A 57 -15.52 4.52 17.57
C VAL A 57 -15.40 4.64 16.04
N PHE A 58 -14.27 5.14 15.53
CA PHE A 58 -14.04 5.30 14.10
C PHE A 58 -13.28 4.12 13.46
N TYR A 59 -13.01 3.04 14.20
CA TYR A 59 -12.33 1.83 13.67
C TYR A 59 -13.26 0.87 12.91
N ASP A 60 -14.35 1.39 12.34
CA ASP A 60 -15.16 0.69 11.34
C ASP A 60 -14.52 0.82 9.95
N GLU A 61 -14.49 -0.28 9.18
CA GLU A 61 -13.84 -0.30 7.87
C GLU A 61 -14.36 0.80 6.94
N ARG A 62 -15.68 1.04 6.92
CA ARG A 62 -16.30 2.02 6.03
C ARG A 62 -15.92 3.43 6.45
N VAL A 63 -15.92 3.71 7.75
CA VAL A 63 -15.49 5.00 8.30
C VAL A 63 -14.03 5.27 7.95
N LEU A 64 -13.17 4.27 8.11
CA LEU A 64 -11.74 4.40 7.81
C LEU A 64 -11.47 4.61 6.32
N LEU A 65 -12.24 3.94 5.44
CA LEU A 65 -12.19 4.17 4.01
C LEU A 65 -12.66 5.59 3.63
N ILE A 66 -13.68 6.13 4.29
CA ILE A 66 -14.15 7.51 4.08
C ILE A 66 -13.08 8.52 4.50
N ILE A 67 -12.46 8.34 5.68
CA ILE A 67 -11.36 9.22 6.15
C ILE A 67 -10.19 9.15 5.17
N ALA A 68 -9.83 7.95 4.74
CA ALA A 68 -8.77 7.73 3.78
C ALA A 68 -9.04 8.38 2.40
N LEU A 69 -10.30 8.34 1.96
CA LEU A 69 -10.74 8.95 0.70
C LEU A 69 -10.52 10.46 0.66
N ALA A 70 -10.57 11.14 1.81
CA ALA A 70 -10.26 12.57 1.91
C ALA A 70 -8.78 12.87 1.65
N ILE A 71 -7.89 11.87 1.77
CA ILE A 71 -6.46 12.01 1.52
C ILE A 71 -6.11 11.59 0.10
N SER A 72 -6.60 10.42 -0.34
CA SER A 72 -6.27 9.83 -1.64
C SER A 72 -7.14 8.60 -1.93
N LYS A 73 -6.85 7.83 -2.99
CA LYS A 73 -7.63 6.63 -3.31
C LYS A 73 -7.28 5.47 -2.35
N PRO A 74 -8.16 5.07 -1.41
CA PRO A 74 -7.89 3.93 -0.56
C PRO A 74 -7.89 2.64 -1.39
N ILE A 75 -6.95 1.73 -1.10
CA ILE A 75 -6.93 0.40 -1.72
C ILE A 75 -7.42 -0.66 -0.73
N LYS A 76 -6.91 -0.63 0.50
CA LYS A 76 -7.19 -1.71 1.47
C LYS A 76 -6.98 -1.28 2.92
N VAL A 77 -7.83 -1.81 3.79
CA VAL A 77 -7.66 -1.80 5.25
C VAL A 77 -6.90 -3.05 5.70
N ASP A 78 -5.84 -2.90 6.52
CA ASP A 78 -5.15 -4.06 7.09
C ASP A 78 -6.04 -4.80 8.10
N LEU A 79 -6.02 -6.13 8.09
CA LEU A 79 -6.87 -6.96 8.96
C LEU A 79 -6.56 -6.75 10.45
N LYS A 80 -5.32 -6.39 10.81
CA LYS A 80 -4.94 -6.04 12.19
C LYS A 80 -5.61 -4.75 12.68
N THR A 81 -6.01 -3.90 11.75
CA THR A 81 -6.77 -2.68 12.05
C THR A 81 -8.19 -3.01 12.45
N LEU A 82 -8.84 -3.96 11.76
CA LEU A 82 -10.18 -4.47 12.12
C LEU A 82 -10.16 -5.18 13.48
N ASN A 83 -9.06 -5.86 13.80
CA ASN A 83 -8.85 -6.50 15.11
C ASN A 83 -8.31 -5.55 16.18
N MET A 84 -8.36 -4.23 15.96
CA MET A 84 -8.11 -3.17 16.97
C MET A 84 -6.75 -3.24 17.67
N THR A 85 -5.76 -3.89 17.07
CA THR A 85 -4.45 -4.15 17.69
C THR A 85 -3.37 -3.19 17.23
N ARG A 86 -3.54 -2.54 16.07
CA ARG A 86 -2.77 -1.38 15.57
C ARG A 86 -3.28 -1.00 14.17
N GLY A 87 -3.76 0.24 14.00
CA GLY A 87 -4.31 0.69 12.73
C GLY A 87 -3.24 1.07 11.70
N LYS A 88 -3.19 0.35 10.57
CA LYS A 88 -2.48 0.72 9.35
C LYS A 88 -3.39 0.49 8.12
N PHE A 89 -3.32 1.39 7.15
CA PHE A 89 -4.12 1.33 5.91
C PHE A 89 -3.26 1.58 4.68
N VAL A 90 -3.57 0.94 3.55
CA VAL A 90 -2.89 1.19 2.26
C VAL A 90 -3.71 2.17 1.42
N LEU A 91 -3.11 3.30 1.10
CA LEU A 91 -3.65 4.27 0.15
C LEU A 91 -2.79 4.35 -1.11
N LYS A 92 -3.39 4.74 -2.23
CA LYS A 92 -2.70 5.09 -3.47
C LYS A 92 -2.72 6.60 -3.61
N LEU A 93 -1.53 7.21 -3.54
CA LEU A 93 -1.32 8.62 -3.87
C LEU A 93 -1.00 8.72 -5.36
N ASP A 94 -1.70 9.60 -6.05
CA ASP A 94 -1.47 9.98 -7.47
C ASP A 94 -0.59 11.24 -7.54
#